data_AF-A0A0S6WA54-F1
#
_entry.id   AF-A0A0S6WA54-F1
#
_cell.length_a   1.000
_cell.length_b   1.000
_cell.length_c   1.000
_cell.angle_alpha   90.00
_cell.angle_beta   90.00
_cell.angle_gamma   90.00
#
_symmetry.space_group_name_H-M   'P 1'
#
loop_
_entity.id
_entity.type
_entity.pdbx_description
1 polymer ?
#
loop_
_entity_poly.entity_id
_entity_poly.type
_entity_poly.pdbx_seq_one_letter_code
_entity_poly.pdbx_strand_id
1 'polypeptide(L)'
;MARHKKKKWFARNAPEPKATLREAWLSLQQGNLNAAFQMTAQVLQQTQGAEEIQQAYQLLAEIHFRRALETQNPEKKLPHLENALAVLPQDPRFHFHYGIALLQTEKAAAALQEFDLVAKTEPKREGLAFFRQLALLSAKKPLAKNQQLSEAETNTLKVLELFTQRPSKKLTETPVNDPLLGNSQVWNALHAMRHDKTATPNLLPTEENAARLSKAVSAILTYYQGVAAIRKEDVQTAKALWQQALAKGFTTPWN
;
A
#
# COMPACT_ATOMS: atom_id res chain seq x y z
N MET A 1 30.98 57.14 5.10
CA MET A 1 31.38 55.77 4.72
C MET A 1 31.23 54.82 5.92
N ALA A 2 30.10 54.13 6.08
CA ALA A 2 29.95 53.11 7.14
C ALA A 2 28.72 52.19 6.91
N ARG A 3 28.72 51.37 5.86
CA ARG A 3 27.69 50.32 5.67
C ARG A 3 28.26 49.06 5.01
N HIS A 4 29.20 48.36 5.66
CA HIS A 4 29.63 47.04 5.17
C HIS A 4 30.06 45.99 6.23
N LYS A 5 29.83 46.21 7.54
CA LYS A 5 30.30 45.25 8.58
C LYS A 5 29.24 44.31 9.18
N LYS A 6 27.95 44.40 8.83
CA LYS A 6 26.90 43.55 9.46
C LYS A 6 26.67 42.18 8.80
N LYS A 7 27.18 41.90 7.59
CA LYS A 7 26.95 40.61 6.91
C LYS A 7 27.90 39.47 7.32
N LYS A 8 29.02 39.76 8.01
CA LYS A 8 30.02 38.73 8.37
C LYS A 8 29.80 38.05 9.73
N TRP A 9 28.93 38.59 10.60
CA TRP A 9 28.75 38.05 11.95
C TRP A 9 27.81 36.82 11.99
N PHE A 10 26.85 36.72 11.07
CA PHE A 10 25.90 35.59 11.01
C PHE A 10 26.47 34.32 10.37
N ALA A 11 27.60 34.39 9.65
CA ALA A 11 28.20 33.21 9.01
C ALA A 11 29.03 32.33 9.96
N ARG A 12 29.27 32.76 11.20
CA ARG A 12 30.14 32.05 12.16
C ARG A 12 29.43 31.07 13.10
N ASN A 13 28.10 31.02 13.09
CA ASN A 13 27.30 30.17 13.97
C ASN A 13 26.39 29.18 13.22
N ALA A 14 26.62 28.94 11.93
CA ALA A 14 25.92 27.86 11.25
C ALA A 14 26.37 26.52 11.87
N PRO A 15 25.44 25.65 12.31
CA PRO A 15 25.81 24.35 12.87
C PRO A 15 26.63 23.55 11.86
N GLU A 16 27.65 22.82 12.35
CA GLU A 16 28.48 22.00 11.48
C GLU A 16 27.65 20.94 10.76
N PRO A 17 27.93 20.62 9.48
CA PRO A 17 27.13 19.65 8.71
C PRO A 17 26.97 18.30 9.41
N LYS A 18 28.00 17.82 10.13
CA LYS A 18 27.92 16.59 10.94
C LYS A 18 26.93 16.70 12.10
N ALA A 19 26.86 17.84 12.77
CA ALA A 19 25.90 18.07 13.85
C ALA A 19 24.47 18.14 13.30
N THR A 20 24.26 18.88 12.22
CA THR A 20 22.96 18.98 11.55
C THR A 20 22.49 17.61 11.02
N LEU A 21 23.39 16.78 10.52
CA LEU A 21 23.05 15.42 10.07
C LEU A 21 22.60 14.52 11.24
N ARG A 22 23.23 14.64 12.42
CA ARG A 22 22.78 13.93 13.63
C ARG A 22 21.40 14.39 14.08
N GLU A 23 21.13 15.70 14.05
CA GLU A 23 19.81 16.27 14.37
C GLU A 23 18.74 15.82 13.37
N ALA A 24 19.09 15.74 12.09
CA ALA A 24 18.20 15.22 11.05
C ALA A 24 17.81 13.76 11.32
N TRP A 25 18.77 12.93 11.73
CA TRP A 25 18.51 11.54 12.10
C TRP A 25 17.62 11.43 13.35
N LEU A 26 17.86 12.25 14.38
CA LEU A 26 16.99 12.29 15.57
C LEU A 26 15.56 12.71 15.21
N SER A 27 15.42 13.72 14.36
CA SER A 27 14.12 14.19 13.86
C SER A 27 13.38 13.09 13.10
N LEU A 28 14.11 12.30 12.29
CA LEU A 28 13.55 11.13 11.59
C LEU A 28 13.03 10.07 12.58
N GLN A 29 13.80 9.74 13.62
CA GLN A 29 13.38 8.76 14.64
C GLN A 29 12.12 9.22 15.40
N GLN A 30 11.96 10.52 15.59
CA GLN A 30 10.78 11.12 16.19
C GLN A 30 9.57 11.20 15.23
N GLY A 31 9.72 10.74 13.99
CA GLY A 31 8.67 10.83 12.96
C GLY A 31 8.51 12.22 12.35
N ASN A 32 9.37 13.19 12.69
CA ASN A 32 9.34 14.53 12.09
C ASN A 32 10.05 14.54 10.73
N LEU A 33 9.41 13.94 9.74
CA LEU A 33 9.96 13.76 8.39
C LEU A 33 10.27 15.10 7.70
N ASN A 34 9.51 16.16 8.00
CA ASN A 34 9.71 17.46 7.40
C ASN A 34 10.96 18.17 7.94
N ALA A 35 11.18 18.16 9.26
CA ALA A 35 12.40 18.70 9.84
C ALA A 35 13.63 17.91 9.40
N ALA A 36 13.54 16.57 9.43
CA ALA A 36 14.61 15.69 8.96
C ALA A 36 14.98 15.98 7.50
N PHE A 37 13.99 16.17 6.62
CA PHE A 37 14.21 16.53 5.22
C PHE A 37 14.91 17.88 5.06
N GLN A 38 14.44 18.92 5.76
CA GLN A 38 15.03 20.26 5.68
C GLN A 38 16.48 20.27 6.14
N MET A 39 16.78 19.61 7.27
CA MET A 39 18.13 19.50 7.81
C MET A 39 19.04 18.70 6.88
N THR A 40 18.55 17.60 6.30
CA THR A 40 19.31 16.79 5.33
C THR A 40 19.63 17.60 4.06
N ALA A 41 18.65 18.34 3.54
CA ALA A 41 18.85 19.22 2.38
C ALA A 41 19.86 20.34 2.68
N GLN A 42 19.83 20.89 3.90
CA GLN A 42 20.82 21.87 4.35
C GLN A 42 22.23 21.28 4.35
N VAL A 43 22.41 20.06 4.88
CA VAL A 43 23.70 19.36 4.86
C VAL A 43 24.22 19.24 3.43
N LEU A 44 23.40 18.76 2.50
CA LEU A 44 23.77 18.59 1.08
C LEU A 44 24.18 19.90 0.38
N GLN A 45 23.68 21.05 0.84
CA GLN A 45 24.07 22.36 0.31
C GLN A 45 25.38 22.90 0.89
N GLN A 46 25.73 22.49 2.12
CA GLN A 46 26.81 23.08 2.89
C GLN A 46 28.06 22.21 2.93
N THR A 47 27.91 20.88 2.78
CA THR A 47 29.03 19.97 2.83
C THR A 47 29.72 19.80 1.47
N GLN A 48 31.03 19.58 1.51
CA GLN A 48 31.83 19.07 0.39
C GLN A 48 32.42 17.69 0.69
N GLY A 49 32.21 17.18 1.90
CA GLY A 49 32.74 15.90 2.35
C GLY A 49 31.94 14.74 1.77
N ALA A 50 32.63 13.81 1.10
CA ALA A 50 32.00 12.68 0.41
C ALA A 50 31.21 11.78 1.38
N GLU A 51 31.70 11.61 2.61
CA GLU A 51 31.05 10.78 3.63
C GLU A 51 29.72 11.40 4.09
N GLU A 52 29.72 12.70 4.42
CA GLU A 52 28.50 13.40 4.85
C GLU A 52 27.47 13.47 3.72
N ILE A 53 27.92 13.64 2.47
CA ILE A 53 27.05 13.59 1.29
C ILE A 53 26.39 12.20 1.20
N GLN A 54 27.17 11.13 1.31
CA GLN A 54 26.65 9.76 1.23
C GLN A 54 25.65 9.47 2.36
N GLN A 55 25.97 9.85 3.60
CA GLN A 55 25.08 9.66 4.74
C GLN A 55 23.81 10.51 4.62
N ALA A 56 23.91 11.75 4.12
CA ALA A 56 22.76 12.60 3.86
C ALA A 56 21.85 11.99 2.78
N TYR A 57 22.42 11.40 1.72
CA TYR A 57 21.62 10.69 0.71
C TYR A 57 20.93 9.46 1.29
N GLN A 58 21.63 8.63 2.07
CA GLN A 58 20.99 7.49 2.75
C GLN A 58 19.82 7.92 3.65
N LEU A 59 20.00 9.01 4.39
CA LEU A 59 18.95 9.58 5.23
C LEU A 59 17.78 10.10 4.37
N LEU A 60 18.07 10.75 3.24
CA LEU A 60 17.06 11.22 2.30
C LEU A 60 16.22 10.08 1.72
N ALA A 61 16.85 8.95 1.37
CA ALA A 61 16.18 7.76 0.89
C ALA A 61 15.20 7.19 1.94
N GLU A 62 15.65 7.09 3.20
CA GLU A 62 14.83 6.64 4.32
C GLU A 62 13.67 7.61 4.61
N ILE A 63 13.89 8.93 4.55
CA ILE A 63 12.82 9.94 4.69
C ILE A 63 11.75 9.73 3.62
N HIS A 64 12.17 9.57 2.37
CA HIS A 64 11.25 9.33 1.26
C HIS A 64 10.48 8.02 1.45
N PHE A 65 11.16 6.96 1.86
CA PHE A 65 10.51 5.69 2.17
C PHE A 65 9.46 5.81 3.29
N ARG A 66 9.76 6.52 4.39
CA ARG A 66 8.77 6.74 5.47
C ARG A 66 7.57 7.57 5.02
N ARG A 67 7.81 8.63 4.24
CA ARG A 67 6.71 9.41 3.63
C ARG A 67 5.84 8.52 2.74
N ALA A 68 6.45 7.62 1.98
CA ALA A 68 5.72 6.63 1.21
C ALA A 68 4.82 5.79 2.12
N LEU A 69 5.35 5.22 3.21
CA LEU A 69 4.59 4.40 4.15
C LEU A 69 3.40 5.15 4.79
N GLU A 70 3.56 6.43 5.11
CA GLU A 70 2.49 7.29 5.65
C GLU A 70 1.45 7.70 4.59
N THR A 71 1.80 7.58 3.31
CA THR A 71 0.93 7.97 2.21
C THR A 71 -0.07 6.87 1.89
N GLN A 72 -1.36 7.14 2.14
CA GLN A 72 -2.45 6.20 1.86
C GLN A 72 -2.76 6.05 0.36
N ASN A 73 -2.70 7.15 -0.39
CA ASN A 73 -3.00 7.15 -1.82
C ASN A 73 -1.84 6.48 -2.60
N PRO A 74 -2.08 5.36 -3.30
CA PRO A 74 -1.04 4.62 -4.01
C PRO A 74 -0.30 5.44 -5.08
N GLU A 75 -1.00 6.33 -5.81
CA GLU A 75 -0.37 7.18 -6.83
C GLU A 75 0.59 8.19 -6.21
N LYS A 76 0.22 8.78 -5.07
CA LYS A 76 1.10 9.71 -4.33
C LYS A 76 2.26 9.00 -3.63
N LYS A 77 2.13 7.69 -3.37
CA LYS A 77 3.18 6.87 -2.77
C LYS A 77 4.32 6.60 -3.77
N LEU A 78 4.01 6.43 -5.06
CA LEU A 78 4.99 6.07 -6.10
C LEU A 78 6.18 7.06 -6.18
N PRO A 79 6.00 8.39 -6.29
CA PRO A 79 7.13 9.32 -6.38
C PRO A 79 8.06 9.28 -5.18
N HIS A 80 7.53 9.00 -3.99
CA HIS A 80 8.36 8.85 -2.79
C HIS A 80 9.22 7.59 -2.86
N LEU A 81 8.68 6.46 -3.34
CA LEU A 81 9.46 5.24 -3.51
C LEU A 81 10.47 5.34 -4.65
N GLU A 82 10.13 6.03 -5.74
CA GLU A 82 11.05 6.33 -6.84
C GLU A 82 12.24 7.17 -6.36
N ASN A 83 11.99 8.20 -5.54
CA ASN A 83 13.08 8.99 -4.96
C ASN A 83 13.96 8.17 -4.00
N ALA A 84 13.38 7.24 -3.25
CA ALA A 84 14.16 6.35 -2.38
C ALA A 84 15.03 5.38 -3.20
N LEU A 85 14.47 4.79 -4.26
CA LEU A 85 15.16 3.90 -5.20
C LEU A 85 16.24 4.62 -6.03
N ALA A 86 16.04 5.89 -6.38
CA ALA A 86 17.05 6.68 -7.09
C ALA A 86 18.35 6.81 -6.28
N VAL A 87 18.27 6.73 -4.95
CA VAL A 87 19.42 6.80 -4.06
C VAL A 87 19.94 5.41 -3.68
N LEU A 88 19.04 4.48 -3.31
CA LEU A 88 19.38 3.11 -2.93
C LEU A 88 18.67 2.12 -3.87
N PRO A 89 19.19 1.92 -5.10
CA PRO A 89 18.51 1.19 -6.17
C PRO A 89 18.48 -0.33 -5.99
N GLN A 90 19.02 -0.85 -4.89
CA GLN A 90 19.08 -2.29 -4.60
C GLN A 90 18.43 -2.63 -3.27
N ASP A 91 17.79 -1.66 -2.59
CA ASP A 91 17.14 -1.92 -1.30
C ASP A 91 15.84 -2.73 -1.51
N PRO A 92 15.78 -4.00 -1.09
CA PRO A 92 14.63 -4.85 -1.32
C PRO A 92 13.35 -4.34 -0.63
N ARG A 93 13.49 -3.54 0.45
CA ARG A 93 12.32 -2.94 1.12
C ARG A 93 11.62 -1.96 0.19
N PHE A 94 12.39 -1.15 -0.54
CA PHE A 94 11.85 -0.14 -1.44
C PHE A 94 11.17 -0.80 -2.63
N HIS A 95 11.83 -1.77 -3.26
CA HIS A 95 11.25 -2.58 -4.35
C HIS A 95 9.95 -3.27 -3.91
N PHE A 96 9.90 -3.86 -2.72
CA PHE A 96 8.70 -4.52 -2.22
C PHE A 96 7.51 -3.57 -2.09
N HIS A 97 7.72 -2.41 -1.46
CA HIS A 97 6.66 -1.42 -1.30
C HIS A 97 6.30 -0.73 -2.63
N TYR A 98 7.26 -0.60 -3.55
CA TYR A 98 7.01 -0.08 -4.90
C TYR A 98 6.16 -1.05 -5.71
N GLY A 99 6.47 -2.35 -5.68
CA GLY A 99 5.62 -3.40 -6.26
C GLY A 99 4.18 -3.36 -5.73
N ILE A 100 3.98 -3.17 -4.43
CA ILE A 100 2.63 -3.05 -3.85
C ILE A 100 1.91 -1.80 -4.39
N ALA A 101 2.56 -0.65 -4.41
CA ALA A 101 1.97 0.59 -4.93
C ALA A 101 1.65 0.49 -6.43
N LEU A 102 2.51 -0.19 -7.20
CA LEU A 102 2.27 -0.48 -8.62
C LEU A 102 1.07 -1.41 -8.82
N LEU A 103 0.89 -2.44 -7.99
CA LEU A 103 -0.33 -3.28 -8.06
C LEU A 103 -1.60 -2.48 -7.77
N GLN A 104 -1.55 -1.61 -6.76
CA GLN A 104 -2.68 -0.77 -6.38
C GLN A 104 -3.03 0.28 -7.44
N THR A 105 -2.10 0.59 -8.34
CA THR A 105 -2.29 1.50 -9.49
C THR A 105 -2.44 0.75 -10.81
N GLU A 106 -2.80 -0.54 -10.74
CA GLU A 106 -3.07 -1.42 -11.89
C GLU A 106 -1.87 -1.69 -12.83
N LYS A 107 -0.65 -1.34 -12.40
CA LYS A 107 0.61 -1.57 -13.14
C LYS A 107 1.20 -2.94 -12.83
N ALA A 108 0.40 -3.99 -13.00
CA ALA A 108 0.71 -5.35 -12.54
C ALA A 108 2.00 -5.95 -13.13
N ALA A 109 2.29 -5.68 -14.41
CA ALA A 109 3.50 -6.18 -15.05
C ALA A 109 4.78 -5.57 -14.45
N ALA A 110 4.76 -4.26 -14.16
CA ALA A 110 5.87 -3.58 -13.50
C ALA A 110 6.02 -4.06 -12.05
N ALA A 111 4.90 -4.21 -11.33
CA ALA A 111 4.93 -4.74 -9.96
C ALA A 111 5.58 -6.12 -9.86
N LEU A 112 5.30 -7.01 -10.83
CA LEU A 112 5.91 -8.33 -10.87
C LEU A 112 7.44 -8.25 -11.00
N GLN A 113 7.97 -7.32 -11.81
CA GLN A 113 9.41 -7.10 -11.95
C GLN A 113 10.03 -6.68 -10.61
N GLU A 114 9.38 -5.75 -9.89
CA GLU A 114 9.83 -5.32 -8.57
C GLU A 114 9.87 -6.46 -7.56
N PHE A 115 8.82 -7.29 -7.50
CA PHE A 115 8.81 -8.44 -6.62
C PHE A 115 9.83 -9.51 -7.01
N ASP A 116 10.13 -9.67 -8.31
CA ASP A 116 11.17 -10.57 -8.77
C ASP A 116 12.57 -10.08 -8.35
N LEU A 117 12.79 -8.77 -8.23
CA LEU A 117 14.02 -8.21 -7.63
C LEU A 117 14.11 -8.56 -6.14
N VAL A 118 13.02 -8.37 -5.39
CA VAL A 118 12.97 -8.73 -3.96
C VAL A 118 13.20 -10.23 -3.76
N ALA A 119 12.64 -11.09 -4.62
CA ALA A 119 12.79 -12.54 -4.51
C ALA A 119 14.24 -13.02 -4.66
N LYS A 120 15.13 -12.24 -5.28
CA LYS A 120 16.56 -12.59 -5.41
C LYS A 120 17.31 -12.50 -4.08
N THR A 121 16.90 -11.58 -3.21
CA THR A 121 17.58 -11.30 -1.93
C THR A 121 16.79 -11.80 -0.73
N GLU A 122 15.45 -11.69 -0.78
CA GLU A 122 14.54 -12.05 0.30
C GLU A 122 13.42 -13.00 -0.18
N PRO A 123 13.75 -14.22 -0.68
CA PRO A 123 12.75 -15.13 -1.26
C PRO A 123 11.65 -15.58 -0.28
N LYS A 124 11.91 -15.50 1.03
CA LYS A 124 10.99 -15.89 2.12
C LYS A 124 10.36 -14.68 2.81
N ARG A 125 10.45 -13.48 2.22
CA ARG A 125 9.78 -12.29 2.77
C ARG A 125 8.29 -12.55 2.89
N GLU A 126 7.72 -12.22 4.05
CA GLU A 126 6.30 -12.37 4.33
C GLU A 126 5.46 -11.64 3.26
N GLY A 127 4.41 -12.32 2.77
CA GLY A 127 3.50 -11.82 1.74
C GLY A 127 4.08 -11.73 0.33
N LEU A 128 5.40 -11.89 0.12
CA LEU A 128 6.00 -11.77 -1.22
C LEU A 128 5.42 -12.77 -2.21
N ALA A 129 5.31 -14.04 -1.82
CA ALA A 129 4.73 -15.08 -2.67
C ALA A 129 3.30 -14.71 -3.10
N PHE A 130 2.48 -14.23 -2.15
CA PHE A 130 1.11 -13.82 -2.42
C PHE A 130 1.03 -12.62 -3.36
N PHE A 131 1.80 -11.55 -3.12
CA PHE A 131 1.80 -10.38 -4.00
C PHE A 131 2.30 -10.70 -5.41
N ARG A 132 3.27 -11.62 -5.56
CA ARG A 132 3.70 -12.10 -6.88
C ARG A 132 2.57 -12.83 -7.61
N GLN A 133 1.85 -13.70 -6.92
CA GLN A 133 0.68 -14.38 -7.52
C GLN A 133 -0.44 -13.40 -7.88
N LEU A 134 -0.69 -12.40 -7.02
CA LEU A 134 -1.67 -11.36 -7.31
C LEU A 134 -1.26 -10.52 -8.54
N ALA A 135 0.03 -10.23 -8.68
CA ALA A 135 0.58 -9.55 -9.86
C ALA A 135 0.43 -10.37 -11.14
N LEU A 136 0.70 -11.68 -11.08
CA LEU A 136 0.46 -12.60 -12.19
C LEU A 136 -1.02 -12.61 -12.60
N LEU A 137 -1.92 -12.77 -11.63
CA LEU A 137 -3.35 -12.81 -11.88
C LEU A 137 -3.88 -11.50 -12.49
N SER A 138 -3.47 -10.35 -11.94
CA SER A 138 -3.85 -9.02 -12.45
C SER A 138 -3.30 -8.78 -13.86
N ALA A 139 -2.07 -9.26 -14.13
CA ALA A 139 -1.48 -9.26 -15.47
C ALA A 139 -2.05 -10.35 -16.41
N LYS A 140 -3.07 -11.11 -15.98
CA LYS A 140 -3.69 -12.22 -16.73
C LYS A 140 -2.69 -13.30 -17.15
N LYS A 141 -1.65 -13.50 -16.35
CA LYS A 141 -0.64 -14.55 -16.51
C LYS A 141 -1.01 -15.75 -15.64
N PRO A 142 -0.60 -16.98 -16.02
CA PRO A 142 -0.86 -18.15 -15.20
C PRO A 142 -0.16 -18.04 -13.85
N LEU A 143 -0.82 -18.52 -12.80
CA LEU A 143 -0.25 -18.62 -11.46
C LEU A 143 0.94 -19.58 -11.45
N ALA A 144 1.97 -19.23 -10.69
CA ALA A 144 3.13 -20.10 -10.51
C ALA A 144 2.80 -21.23 -9.52
N LYS A 145 3.21 -22.45 -9.86
CA LYS A 145 3.06 -23.62 -8.97
C LYS A 145 4.08 -23.57 -7.83
N ASN A 146 3.84 -24.34 -6.78
CA ASN A 146 4.78 -24.63 -5.68
C ASN A 146 5.31 -23.37 -4.98
N GLN A 147 4.41 -22.48 -4.58
CA GLN A 147 4.75 -21.29 -3.79
C GLN A 147 4.53 -21.54 -2.31
N GLN A 148 5.33 -20.89 -1.47
CA GLN A 148 5.15 -20.92 -0.01
C GLN A 148 4.03 -19.95 0.39
N LEU A 149 2.79 -20.33 0.07
CA LEU A 149 1.58 -19.61 0.45
C LEU A 149 0.94 -20.27 1.66
N SER A 150 0.36 -19.46 2.54
CA SER A 150 -0.59 -19.95 3.54
C SER A 150 -1.86 -20.52 2.86
N GLU A 151 -2.62 -21.29 3.62
CA GLU A 151 -3.92 -21.80 3.17
C GLU A 151 -4.88 -20.65 2.81
N ALA A 152 -4.96 -19.62 3.65
CA ALA A 152 -5.80 -18.43 3.42
C ALA A 152 -5.42 -17.67 2.13
N GLU A 153 -4.12 -17.50 1.86
CA GLU A 153 -3.63 -16.88 0.62
C GLU A 153 -3.96 -17.72 -0.61
N THR A 154 -3.73 -19.04 -0.53
CA THR A 154 -4.06 -19.99 -1.61
C THR A 154 -5.54 -19.94 -1.94
N ASN A 155 -6.38 -19.97 -0.90
CA ASN A 155 -7.82 -19.91 -0.99
C ASN A 155 -8.31 -18.57 -1.57
N THR A 156 -7.66 -17.46 -1.18
CA THR A 156 -7.94 -16.13 -1.76
C THR A 156 -7.63 -16.09 -3.25
N LEU A 157 -6.46 -16.59 -3.68
CA LEU A 157 -6.06 -16.59 -5.09
C LEU A 157 -7.00 -17.45 -5.93
N LYS A 158 -7.42 -18.61 -5.42
CA LYS A 158 -8.39 -19.50 -6.08
C LYS A 158 -9.73 -18.80 -6.31
N VAL A 159 -10.23 -18.09 -5.30
CA VAL A 159 -11.46 -17.30 -5.45
C VAL A 159 -11.28 -16.19 -6.47
N LEU A 160 -10.18 -15.42 -6.38
CA LEU A 160 -9.91 -14.34 -7.32
C LEU A 160 -9.78 -14.86 -8.75
N GLU A 161 -9.13 -16.01 -8.97
CA GLU A 161 -9.04 -16.65 -10.27
C GLU A 161 -10.43 -16.98 -10.82
N LEU A 162 -11.31 -17.60 -10.02
CA LEU A 162 -12.70 -17.85 -10.41
C LEU A 162 -13.46 -16.56 -10.75
N PHE A 163 -13.24 -15.47 -10.01
CA PHE A 163 -13.81 -14.16 -10.31
C PHE A 163 -13.33 -13.58 -11.64
N THR A 164 -12.12 -13.92 -12.09
CA THR A 164 -11.60 -13.46 -13.39
C THR A 164 -12.12 -14.28 -14.57
N GLN A 165 -12.56 -15.52 -14.34
CA GLN A 165 -13.10 -16.40 -15.37
C GLN A 165 -14.55 -15.99 -15.73
N ARG A 166 -14.94 -16.13 -17.01
CA ARG A 166 -16.32 -15.88 -17.49
C ARG A 166 -17.31 -16.87 -16.84
N PRO A 167 -18.61 -16.52 -16.69
CA PRO A 167 -19.51 -17.20 -15.79
C PRO A 167 -19.85 -18.58 -16.37
N SER A 168 -19.27 -19.63 -15.83
CA SER A 168 -19.73 -20.99 -16.16
C SER A 168 -19.79 -21.93 -14.97
N LYS A 169 -19.12 -21.62 -13.86
CA LYS A 169 -19.27 -22.36 -12.61
C LYS A 169 -19.55 -21.42 -11.45
N LYS A 170 -20.63 -21.70 -10.73
CA LYS A 170 -20.89 -21.05 -9.45
C LYS A 170 -19.69 -21.35 -8.53
N LEU A 171 -19.17 -20.34 -7.83
CA LEU A 171 -18.19 -20.55 -6.75
C LEU A 171 -18.66 -21.61 -5.73
N THR A 172 -19.97 -21.86 -5.65
CA THR A 172 -20.61 -22.88 -4.79
C THR A 172 -20.13 -24.30 -5.03
N GLU A 173 -19.58 -24.63 -6.20
CA GLU A 173 -19.07 -25.99 -6.49
C GLU A 173 -17.68 -26.24 -5.91
N THR A 174 -16.98 -25.18 -5.50
CA THR A 174 -15.63 -25.29 -4.96
C THR A 174 -15.61 -24.69 -3.55
N PRO A 175 -15.75 -25.51 -2.49
CA PRO A 175 -15.62 -24.98 -1.14
C PRO A 175 -14.23 -24.35 -0.98
N VAL A 176 -14.22 -23.09 -0.58
CA VAL A 176 -13.02 -22.34 -0.22
C VAL A 176 -13.17 -21.97 1.24
N ASN A 177 -12.29 -22.52 2.08
CA ASN A 177 -12.29 -22.27 3.52
C ASN A 177 -11.44 -21.03 3.82
N ASP A 178 -11.97 -20.10 4.61
CA ASP A 178 -11.23 -18.97 5.20
C ASP A 178 -10.30 -18.16 4.28
N PRO A 179 -10.75 -17.63 3.12
CA PRO A 179 -9.98 -16.64 2.37
C PRO A 179 -9.83 -15.32 3.15
N LEU A 180 -8.89 -14.48 2.73
CA LEU A 180 -8.52 -13.23 3.43
C LEU A 180 -9.66 -12.19 3.50
N LEU A 181 -10.60 -12.21 2.55
CA LEU A 181 -11.78 -11.33 2.55
C LEU A 181 -13.03 -12.01 3.13
N GLY A 182 -12.91 -12.56 4.33
CA GLY A 182 -14.01 -13.24 5.02
C GLY A 182 -14.29 -14.64 4.46
N ASN A 183 -15.48 -15.17 4.70
CA ASN A 183 -15.81 -16.54 4.34
C ASN A 183 -16.33 -16.69 2.89
N SER A 184 -16.61 -17.92 2.48
CA SER A 184 -17.17 -18.24 1.15
C SER A 184 -18.51 -17.54 0.85
N GLN A 185 -19.32 -17.22 1.86
CA GLN A 185 -20.60 -16.52 1.68
C GLN A 185 -20.40 -15.10 1.15
N VAL A 186 -19.43 -14.36 1.70
CA VAL A 186 -19.06 -13.02 1.22
C VAL A 186 -18.67 -13.07 -0.25
N TRP A 187 -17.81 -14.02 -0.62
CA TRP A 187 -17.35 -14.17 -2.00
C TRP A 187 -18.47 -14.59 -2.94
N ASN A 188 -19.35 -15.51 -2.54
CA ASN A 188 -20.52 -15.89 -3.32
C ASN A 188 -21.45 -14.69 -3.57
N ALA A 189 -21.67 -13.86 -2.54
CA ALA A 189 -22.47 -12.65 -2.65
C ALA A 189 -21.85 -11.64 -3.62
N LEU A 190 -20.55 -11.34 -3.50
CA LEU A 190 -19.84 -10.45 -4.42
C LEU A 190 -19.85 -10.97 -5.86
N HIS A 191 -19.72 -12.29 -6.05
CA HIS A 191 -19.79 -12.92 -7.36
C HIS A 191 -21.18 -12.78 -7.99
N ALA A 192 -22.25 -13.01 -7.20
CA ALA A 192 -23.62 -12.79 -7.65
C ALA A 192 -23.82 -11.33 -8.09
N MET A 193 -23.36 -10.36 -7.29
CA MET A 193 -23.49 -8.93 -7.61
C MET A 193 -22.75 -8.50 -8.88
N ARG A 194 -21.63 -9.17 -9.21
CA ARG A 194 -20.86 -8.92 -10.43
C ARG A 194 -21.58 -9.36 -11.70
N HIS A 195 -22.28 -10.49 -11.65
CA HIS A 195 -22.94 -11.08 -12.82
C HIS A 195 -24.42 -10.73 -12.95
N ASP A 196 -25.06 -10.37 -11.84
CA ASP A 196 -26.45 -9.95 -11.79
C ASP A 196 -26.55 -8.56 -11.15
N LYS A 197 -26.95 -7.57 -11.96
CA LYS A 197 -27.16 -6.18 -11.53
C LYS A 197 -28.32 -6.03 -10.55
N THR A 198 -29.21 -7.01 -10.46
CA THR A 198 -30.37 -7.06 -9.55
C THR A 198 -30.11 -7.89 -8.30
N ALA A 199 -28.96 -8.58 -8.21
CA ALA A 199 -28.64 -9.37 -7.03
C ALA A 199 -28.47 -8.47 -5.81
N THR A 200 -29.16 -8.83 -4.72
CA THR A 200 -29.18 -8.10 -3.45
C THR A 200 -28.85 -9.02 -2.26
N PRO A 201 -27.70 -9.73 -2.32
CA PRO A 201 -27.37 -10.74 -1.34
C PRO A 201 -27.15 -10.14 0.05
N ASN A 202 -27.42 -10.93 1.08
CA ASN A 202 -27.05 -10.55 2.43
C ASN A 202 -25.54 -10.74 2.64
N LEU A 203 -24.83 -9.61 2.74
CA LEU A 203 -23.40 -9.53 2.99
C LEU A 203 -23.07 -9.41 4.49
N LEU A 204 -24.06 -9.48 5.39
CA LEU A 204 -23.80 -9.49 6.82
C LEU A 204 -22.99 -10.73 7.18
N PRO A 205 -21.77 -10.57 7.75
CA PRO A 205 -21.12 -11.68 8.41
C PRO A 205 -22.01 -12.10 9.58
N THR A 206 -22.07 -13.40 9.87
CA THR A 206 -22.64 -13.87 11.14
C THR A 206 -21.92 -13.21 12.31
N GLU A 207 -22.55 -13.07 13.47
CA GLU A 207 -21.91 -12.43 14.65
C GLU A 207 -20.55 -13.03 14.99
N GLU A 208 -20.43 -14.36 14.85
CA GLU A 208 -19.17 -15.11 15.00
C GLU A 208 -18.08 -14.67 14.01
N ASN A 209 -18.46 -14.31 12.79
CA ASN A 209 -17.55 -13.91 11.72
C ASN A 209 -17.23 -12.42 11.74
N ALA A 210 -18.13 -11.57 12.26
CA ALA A 210 -17.92 -10.12 12.34
C ALA A 210 -16.68 -9.76 13.18
N ALA A 211 -16.43 -10.51 14.26
CA ALA A 211 -15.29 -10.31 15.15
C ALA A 211 -13.93 -10.64 14.50
N ARG A 212 -13.91 -11.44 13.44
CA ARG A 212 -12.67 -11.88 12.74
C ARG A 212 -12.25 -10.95 11.60
N LEU A 213 -13.12 -10.02 11.19
CA LEU A 213 -12.84 -9.13 10.07
C LEU A 213 -11.97 -7.95 10.51
N SER A 214 -10.93 -7.68 9.72
CA SER A 214 -10.19 -6.43 9.90
C SER A 214 -11.08 -5.21 9.63
N LYS A 215 -10.73 -4.06 10.20
CA LYS A 215 -11.46 -2.80 9.98
C LYS A 215 -11.63 -2.48 8.50
N ALA A 216 -10.59 -2.72 7.69
CA ALA A 216 -10.61 -2.50 6.25
C ALA A 216 -11.61 -3.42 5.53
N VAL A 217 -11.59 -4.72 5.85
CA VAL A 217 -12.53 -5.69 5.25
C VAL A 217 -13.97 -5.36 5.68
N SER A 218 -14.19 -5.02 6.95
CA SER A 218 -15.50 -4.55 7.43
C SER A 218 -16.01 -3.33 6.67
N ALA A 219 -15.14 -2.36 6.36
CA ALA A 219 -15.50 -1.17 5.61
C ALA A 219 -15.92 -1.50 4.16
N ILE A 220 -15.21 -2.42 3.50
CA ILE A 220 -15.55 -2.92 2.16
C ILE A 220 -16.92 -3.61 2.17
N LEU A 221 -17.18 -4.51 3.14
CA LEU A 221 -18.47 -5.20 3.22
C LEU A 221 -19.62 -4.24 3.49
N THR A 222 -19.43 -3.25 4.38
CA THR A 222 -20.43 -2.21 4.64
C THR A 222 -20.73 -1.40 3.36
N TYR A 223 -19.72 -1.10 2.54
CA TYR A 223 -19.95 -0.44 1.25
C TYR A 223 -20.83 -1.28 0.31
N TYR A 224 -20.50 -2.56 0.12
CA TYR A 224 -21.26 -3.44 -0.76
C TYR A 224 -22.67 -3.77 -0.22
N GLN A 225 -22.89 -3.72 1.10
CA GLN A 225 -24.24 -3.74 1.67
C GLN A 225 -25.06 -2.53 1.21
N GLY A 226 -24.45 -1.34 1.15
CA GLY A 226 -25.12 -0.15 0.61
C GLY A 226 -25.46 -0.31 -0.87
N VAL A 227 -24.58 -0.96 -1.65
CA VAL A 227 -24.86 -1.32 -3.05
C VAL A 227 -26.02 -2.32 -3.16
N ALA A 228 -26.12 -3.29 -2.26
CA ALA A 228 -27.27 -4.19 -2.22
C ALA A 228 -28.57 -3.46 -1.82
N ALA A 229 -28.51 -2.49 -0.90
CA ALA A 229 -29.66 -1.69 -0.48
C ALA A 229 -30.20 -0.80 -1.60
N ILE A 230 -29.32 -0.07 -2.31
CA ILE A 230 -29.77 0.80 -3.41
C ILE A 230 -30.39 -0.01 -4.57
N ARG A 231 -29.94 -1.24 -4.80
CA ARG A 231 -30.54 -2.17 -5.78
C ARG A 231 -31.93 -2.66 -5.36
N LYS A 232 -32.29 -2.57 -4.08
CA LYS A 232 -33.66 -2.75 -3.56
C LYS A 232 -34.47 -1.46 -3.52
N GLU A 233 -33.95 -0.37 -4.11
CA GLU A 233 -34.52 0.97 -4.04
C GLU A 233 -34.56 1.57 -2.62
N ASP A 234 -33.82 0.98 -1.66
CA ASP A 234 -33.67 1.50 -0.30
C ASP A 234 -32.53 2.53 -0.23
N VAL A 235 -32.85 3.74 -0.69
CA VAL A 235 -31.92 4.87 -0.76
C VAL A 235 -31.41 5.29 0.63
N GLN A 236 -32.27 5.23 1.66
CA GLN A 236 -31.91 5.69 3.00
C GLN A 236 -30.88 4.75 3.64
N THR A 237 -31.13 3.45 3.57
CA THR A 237 -30.18 2.46 4.10
C THR A 237 -28.87 2.48 3.32
N ALA A 238 -28.92 2.62 1.99
CA ALA A 238 -27.71 2.75 1.18
C ALA A 238 -26.83 3.92 1.61
N LYS A 239 -27.42 5.10 1.80
CA LYS A 239 -26.69 6.31 2.23
C LYS A 239 -26.08 6.14 3.62
N ALA A 240 -26.83 5.59 4.58
CA ALA A 240 -26.33 5.35 5.93
C ALA A 240 -25.14 4.37 5.93
N LEU A 241 -25.23 3.30 5.16
CA LEU A 241 -24.16 2.31 5.03
C LEU A 241 -22.91 2.90 4.36
N TRP A 242 -23.05 3.72 3.32
CA TRP A 242 -21.89 4.38 2.70
C TRP A 242 -21.21 5.39 3.63
N GLN A 243 -21.98 6.13 4.43
CA GLN A 243 -21.43 7.00 5.46
C GLN A 243 -20.67 6.20 6.53
N GLN A 244 -21.21 5.06 6.94
CA GLN A 244 -20.55 4.16 7.89
C GLN A 244 -19.26 3.56 7.30
N ALA A 245 -19.26 3.16 6.02
CA ALA A 245 -18.08 2.67 5.34
C ALA A 245 -16.98 3.75 5.28
N LEU A 246 -17.35 4.99 4.95
CA LEU A 246 -16.43 6.14 4.95
C LEU A 246 -15.86 6.41 6.34
N ALA A 247 -16.68 6.37 7.39
CA ALA A 247 -16.24 6.53 8.79
C ALA A 247 -15.26 5.41 9.23
N LYS A 248 -15.40 4.21 8.64
CA LYS A 248 -14.45 3.11 8.82
C LYS A 248 -13.17 3.25 7.98
N GLY A 249 -13.04 4.30 7.18
CA GLY A 249 -11.86 4.61 6.36
C GLY A 249 -11.90 4.02 4.94
N PHE A 250 -13.07 3.60 4.45
CA PHE A 250 -13.20 3.17 3.05
C PHE A 250 -13.09 4.39 2.13
N THR A 251 -12.20 4.31 1.16
CA THR A 251 -12.06 5.28 0.08
C THR A 251 -12.33 4.58 -1.25
N THR A 252 -13.02 5.26 -2.17
CA THR A 252 -13.21 4.76 -3.53
C THR A 252 -12.21 5.44 -4.46
N PRO A 253 -11.74 4.76 -5.52
CA PRO A 253 -10.78 5.34 -6.47
C PRO A 253 -11.37 6.45 -7.37
N TRP A 254 -12.68 6.72 -7.30
CA TRP A 254 -13.35 7.78 -8.06
C TRP A 254 -13.78 8.99 -7.20
N ASN A 255 -13.20 9.12 -6.00
CA ASN A 255 -13.33 10.31 -5.13
C ASN A 255 -12.08 11.19 -5.17
#